data_AF-A0A9D8R1S6-F1
#
_entry.id   AF-A0A9D8R1S6-F1
#
_cell.length_a   1.000
_cell.length_b   1.000
_cell.length_c   1.000
_cell.angle_alpha   90.00
_cell.angle_beta   90.00
_cell.angle_gamma   90.00
#
_symmetry.space_group_name_H-M   'P 1'
#
loop_
_entity.id
_entity.type
_entity.pdbx_description
1 polymer ?
#
loop_
_entity_poly.entity_id
_entity_poly.type
_entity_poly.pdbx_seq_one_letter_code
_entity_poly.pdbx_strand_id
1 'polypeptide(L)'
;MKKFIFLAISVLLMAACGSPLPQQFNAIADRVEKNGDKFTEEQWEKVNAEYDKLVEKYEAVSEKLSADERQEISSAMGRYQGAVLKAGIKQVGSALDEALEGAKGFLEGLGIKTEGEKEE
;
A
#
# COMPACT_ATOMS: atom_id res chain seq x y z
N MET A 1 -39.92 -10.31 -0.44
CA MET A 1 -39.39 -8.93 -0.57
C MET A 1 -38.22 -8.74 0.40
N LYS A 2 -36.99 -9.04 -0.05
CA LYS A 2 -35.77 -8.89 0.76
C LYS A 2 -35.14 -7.57 0.33
N LYS A 3 -35.19 -6.56 1.20
CA LYS A 3 -34.63 -5.23 0.93
C LYS A 3 -33.11 -5.35 0.98
N PHE A 4 -32.46 -5.37 -0.19
CA PHE A 4 -31.02 -5.20 -0.28
C PHE A 4 -30.69 -3.77 0.16
N ILE A 5 -30.08 -3.64 1.32
CA ILE A 5 -29.52 -2.38 1.82
C ILE A 5 -28.36 -2.06 0.89
N PHE A 6 -28.57 -1.11 -0.02
CA PHE A 6 -27.51 -0.44 -0.76
C PHE A 6 -26.60 0.24 0.26
N LEU A 7 -25.47 -0.39 0.56
CA LEU A 7 -24.38 0.24 1.31
C LEU A 7 -23.67 1.18 0.32
N ALA A 8 -24.21 2.39 0.19
CA ALA A 8 -23.58 3.47 -0.57
C ALA A 8 -22.29 3.89 0.14
N ILE A 9 -21.19 3.19 -0.15
CA ILE A 9 -19.84 3.69 0.09
C ILE A 9 -19.60 4.76 -0.99
N SER A 10 -20.13 5.95 -0.73
CA SER A 10 -19.68 7.16 -1.39
C SER A 10 -18.29 7.47 -0.84
N VAL A 11 -17.25 6.84 -1.40
CA VAL A 11 -15.89 7.33 -1.19
C VAL A 11 -15.83 8.70 -1.83
N LEU A 12 -15.81 9.73 -0.99
CA LEU A 12 -15.48 11.10 -1.34
C LEU A 12 -14.24 11.12 -2.24
N LEU A 13 -14.45 11.35 -3.54
CA LEU A 13 -13.41 11.68 -4.52
C LEU A 13 -13.20 13.20 -4.55
N MET A 14 -12.90 13.81 -3.41
CA MET A 14 -12.60 15.23 -3.34
C MET A 14 -11.34 15.51 -2.51
N ALA A 15 -10.18 15.20 -3.07
CA ALA A 15 -8.90 15.79 -2.63
C ALA A 15 -7.84 15.66 -3.73
N ALA A 16 -8.11 16.18 -4.93
CA ALA A 16 -7.11 16.21 -6.00
C ALA A 16 -7.09 17.57 -6.71
N CYS A 17 -7.16 18.66 -5.95
CA CYS A 17 -6.71 19.97 -6.41
C CYS A 17 -6.38 20.85 -5.19
N GLY A 18 -5.15 20.74 -4.66
CA GLY A 18 -4.65 21.70 -3.66
C GLY A 18 -3.72 21.17 -2.55
N SER A 19 -3.58 19.86 -2.33
CA SER A 19 -2.69 19.34 -1.28
C SER A 19 -1.24 19.19 -1.77
N PRO A 20 -0.22 19.44 -0.93
CA PRO A 20 1.17 19.14 -1.23
C PRO A 20 1.40 17.69 -1.66
N LEU A 21 2.39 17.46 -2.52
CA LEU A 21 2.66 16.12 -3.07
C LEU A 21 2.96 15.06 -1.98
N PRO A 22 3.75 15.33 -0.92
CA PRO A 22 3.95 14.38 0.17
C PRO A 22 2.65 13.95 0.87
N GLN A 23 1.72 14.89 1.09
CA GLN A 23 0.41 14.57 1.66
C GLN A 23 -0.44 13.69 0.75
N GLN A 24 -0.36 13.87 -0.58
CA GLN A 24 -1.07 13.00 -1.52
C GLN A 24 -0.53 11.55 -1.45
N PHE A 25 0.80 11.39 -1.39
CA PHE A 25 1.44 10.08 -1.20
C PHE A 25 1.08 9.45 0.15
N ASN A 26 1.12 10.21 1.23
CA ASN A 26 0.72 9.70 2.54
C ASN A 26 -0.75 9.31 2.58
N ALA A 27 -1.65 10.08 1.96
CA ALA A 27 -3.08 9.77 1.92
C ALA A 27 -3.38 8.46 1.18
N ILE A 28 -2.68 8.18 0.08
CA ILE A 28 -2.86 6.92 -0.64
C ILE A 28 -2.28 5.73 0.14
N ALA A 29 -1.08 5.87 0.73
CA ALA A 29 -0.47 4.84 1.57
C ALA A 29 -1.35 4.50 2.78
N ASP A 30 -1.83 5.52 3.51
CA ASP A 30 -2.75 5.37 4.64
C ASP A 30 -4.04 4.64 4.26
N ARG A 31 -4.61 4.99 3.11
CA ARG A 31 -5.86 4.40 2.62
C ARG A 31 -5.69 2.92 2.30
N VAL A 32 -4.58 2.55 1.67
CA VAL A 32 -4.25 1.16 1.34
C VAL A 32 -3.87 0.36 2.59
N GLU A 33 -3.09 0.91 3.50
CA GLU A 33 -2.76 0.23 4.77
C GLU A 33 -4.01 -0.09 5.61
N LYS A 34 -4.97 0.85 5.67
CA LYS A 34 -6.17 0.71 6.49
C LYS A 34 -7.23 -0.22 5.87
N ASN A 35 -7.32 -0.26 4.54
CA ASN A 35 -8.47 -0.88 3.85
C ASN A 35 -8.09 -1.85 2.72
N GLY A 36 -6.82 -1.97 2.35
CA GLY A 36 -6.38 -2.73 1.18
C GLY A 36 -6.75 -4.21 1.24
N ASP A 37 -6.85 -4.79 2.45
CA ASP A 37 -7.30 -6.17 2.62
C ASP A 37 -8.78 -6.41 2.30
N LYS A 38 -9.56 -5.33 2.15
CA LYS A 38 -10.98 -5.36 1.80
C LYS A 38 -11.25 -4.86 0.38
N PHE A 39 -10.20 -4.46 -0.35
CA PHE A 39 -10.35 -3.95 -1.70
C PHE A 39 -10.73 -5.08 -2.66
N THR A 40 -11.70 -4.78 -3.54
CA THR A 40 -11.94 -5.57 -4.74
C THR A 40 -10.81 -5.35 -5.76
N GLU A 41 -10.73 -6.21 -6.77
CA GLU A 41 -9.78 -6.06 -7.87
C GLU A 41 -9.93 -4.70 -8.59
N GLU A 42 -11.15 -4.27 -8.88
CA GLU A 42 -11.42 -2.94 -9.48
C GLU A 42 -10.95 -1.78 -8.57
N GLN A 43 -11.10 -1.92 -7.25
CA GLN A 43 -10.59 -0.94 -6.29
C GLN A 43 -9.06 -0.90 -6.26
N TRP A 44 -8.41 -2.05 -6.44
CA TRP A 44 -6.97 -2.15 -6.59
C TRP A 44 -6.47 -1.51 -7.89
N GLU A 45 -7.11 -1.80 -9.03
CA GLU A 45 -6.78 -1.15 -10.30
C GLU A 45 -6.88 0.37 -10.20
N LYS A 46 -7.96 0.86 -9.58
CA LYS A 46 -8.16 2.30 -9.40
C LYS A 46 -7.10 2.93 -8.50
N VAL A 47 -6.79 2.32 -7.35
CA VAL A 47 -5.81 2.89 -6.42
C VAL A 47 -4.40 2.82 -7.00
N ASN A 48 -4.04 1.76 -7.73
CA ASN A 48 -2.78 1.67 -8.45
C ASN A 48 -2.68 2.75 -9.53
N ALA A 49 -3.73 2.99 -10.32
CA ALA A 49 -3.73 4.06 -11.30
C ALA A 49 -3.65 5.47 -10.66
N GLU A 50 -4.21 5.67 -9.47
CA GLU A 50 -4.01 6.90 -8.69
C GLU A 50 -2.56 7.04 -8.23
N TYR A 51 -1.94 5.95 -7.75
CA TYR A 51 -0.55 5.89 -7.31
C TYR A 51 0.42 6.19 -8.46
N ASP A 52 0.24 5.56 -9.62
CA ASP A 52 1.11 5.75 -10.80
C ASP A 52 1.11 7.21 -11.26
N LYS A 53 -0.06 7.87 -11.25
CA LYS A 53 -0.16 9.32 -11.54
C LYS A 53 0.58 10.18 -10.52
N LEU A 54 0.67 9.77 -9.26
CA LEU A 54 1.46 10.47 -8.25
C LEU A 54 2.96 10.24 -8.49
N VAL A 55 3.36 9.04 -8.89
CA VAL A 55 4.74 8.71 -9.27
C VAL A 55 5.18 9.56 -10.46
N GLU A 56 4.39 9.64 -11.53
CA GLU A 56 4.67 10.50 -12.69
C GLU A 56 4.83 11.97 -12.29
N LYS A 57 3.95 12.48 -11.41
CA LYS A 57 4.07 13.84 -10.87
C LYS A 57 5.35 14.02 -10.06
N TYR A 58 5.70 13.04 -9.23
CA TYR A 58 6.92 13.07 -8.43
C TYR A 58 8.16 13.11 -9.33
N GLU A 59 8.25 12.25 -10.34
CA GLU A 59 9.36 12.23 -11.29
C GLU A 59 9.53 13.60 -11.96
N ALA A 60 8.43 14.22 -12.38
CA ALA A 60 8.44 15.54 -13.04
C ALA A 60 8.91 16.70 -12.14
N VAL A 61 8.81 16.58 -10.81
CA VAL A 61 9.11 17.68 -9.87
C VAL A 61 10.15 17.33 -8.79
N SER A 62 10.68 16.11 -8.79
CA SER A 62 11.54 15.55 -7.73
C SER A 62 12.76 16.41 -7.41
N GLU A 63 13.38 17.03 -8.43
CA GLU A 63 14.52 17.93 -8.29
C GLU A 63 14.17 19.25 -7.57
N LYS A 64 12.89 19.66 -7.61
CA LYS A 64 12.40 20.90 -7.01
C LYS A 64 11.92 20.71 -5.56
N LEU A 65 11.81 19.47 -5.11
CA LEU A 65 11.43 19.15 -3.74
C LEU A 65 12.61 19.36 -2.78
N SER A 66 12.32 19.63 -1.52
CA SER A 66 13.31 19.56 -0.46
C SER A 66 13.73 18.10 -0.18
N ALA A 67 14.83 17.92 0.54
CA ALA A 67 15.26 16.59 0.98
C ALA A 67 14.21 15.93 1.88
N ASP A 68 13.61 16.70 2.79
CA ASP A 68 12.58 16.22 3.72
C ASP A 68 11.32 15.77 2.97
N GLU A 69 10.85 16.54 1.99
CA GLU A 69 9.69 16.16 1.16
C GLU A 69 9.97 14.89 0.35
N ARG A 70 11.18 14.73 -0.21
CA ARG A 70 11.57 13.50 -0.92
C ARG A 70 11.63 12.30 0.01
N GLN A 71 12.13 12.48 1.23
CA GLN A 71 12.18 11.42 2.23
C GLN A 71 10.77 11.01 2.66
N GLU A 72 9.87 11.98 2.89
CA GLU A 72 8.48 11.71 3.24
C GLU A 72 7.75 10.95 2.13
N ILE A 73 7.92 11.36 0.87
CA ILE A 73 7.37 10.65 -0.30
C ILE A 73 7.94 9.23 -0.39
N SER A 74 9.26 9.07 -0.23
CA SER A 74 9.91 7.76 -0.29
C SER A 74 9.42 6.81 0.81
N SER A 75 9.21 7.33 2.02
CA SER A 75 8.60 6.59 3.12
C SER A 75 7.17 6.17 2.79
N ALA A 76 6.37 7.06 2.21
CA ALA A 76 4.99 6.77 1.82
C ALA A 76 4.92 5.73 0.68
N MET A 77 5.83 5.79 -0.31
CA MET A 77 5.96 4.77 -1.36
C MET A 77 6.29 3.40 -0.75
N GLY A 78 7.24 3.33 0.18
CA GLY A 78 7.58 2.09 0.89
C GLY A 78 6.38 1.50 1.65
N ARG A 79 5.64 2.35 2.37
CA ARG A 79 4.41 1.98 3.07
C ARG A 79 3.34 1.43 2.12
N TYR A 80 3.11 2.11 1.00
CA TYR A 80 2.19 1.67 -0.03
C TYR A 80 2.56 0.26 -0.55
N GLN A 81 3.81 0.05 -0.96
CA GLN A 81 4.27 -1.24 -1.48
C GLN A 81 4.20 -2.35 -0.44
N GLY A 82 4.54 -2.06 0.81
CA GLY A 82 4.37 -3.00 1.92
C GLY A 82 2.91 -3.39 2.14
N ALA A 83 1.99 -2.44 2.02
CA ALA A 83 0.56 -2.68 2.15
C ALA A 83 -0.01 -3.49 0.97
N VAL A 84 0.42 -3.21 -0.27
CA VAL A 84 0.10 -4.00 -1.47
C VAL A 84 0.56 -5.45 -1.29
N LEU A 85 1.81 -5.67 -0.88
CA LEU A 85 2.33 -7.01 -0.63
C LEU A 85 1.52 -7.74 0.44
N LYS A 86 1.23 -7.08 1.57
CA LYS A 86 0.42 -7.64 2.65
C LYS A 86 -0.99 -8.02 2.21
N ALA A 87 -1.61 -7.21 1.36
CA ALA A 87 -2.92 -7.52 0.81
C ALA A 87 -2.86 -8.68 -0.19
N GLY A 88 -1.82 -8.75 -1.01
CA GLY A 88 -1.56 -9.87 -1.91
C GLY A 88 -1.40 -11.19 -1.15
N ILE A 89 -0.62 -11.20 -0.05
CA ILE A 89 -0.48 -12.37 0.84
C ILE A 89 -1.86 -12.83 1.35
N LYS A 90 -2.71 -11.90 1.78
CA LYS A 90 -4.07 -12.21 2.26
C LYS A 90 -5.01 -12.73 1.17
N GLN A 91 -4.90 -12.24 -0.07
CA GLN A 91 -5.75 -12.68 -1.18
C GLN A 91 -5.35 -14.05 -1.73
N VAL A 92 -4.05 -14.37 -1.72
CA VAL A 92 -3.53 -15.63 -2.26
C VAL A 92 -3.66 -16.80 -1.26
N GLY A 93 -3.90 -16.53 0.03
CA GLY A 93 -4.07 -17.56 1.05
C GLY A 93 -2.86 -18.49 1.18
N SER A 94 -3.05 -19.64 1.85
CA SER A 94 -2.04 -20.59 2.35
C SER A 94 -0.91 -21.00 1.39
N ALA A 95 -1.09 -20.81 0.08
CA ALA A 95 -0.06 -21.07 -0.93
C ALA A 95 1.13 -20.08 -0.85
N LEU A 96 0.91 -18.86 -0.33
CA LEU A 96 2.01 -17.91 -0.11
C LEU A 96 2.67 -18.08 1.25
N ASP A 97 1.98 -18.64 2.25
CA ASP A 97 2.60 -18.94 3.55
C ASP A 97 3.69 -20.01 3.40
N GLU A 98 3.46 -21.06 2.59
CA GLU A 98 4.50 -22.05 2.25
C GLU A 98 5.66 -21.43 1.46
N ALA A 99 5.36 -20.50 0.53
CA ALA A 99 6.38 -19.79 -0.24
C ALA A 99 7.19 -18.80 0.63
N LEU A 100 6.53 -18.15 1.60
CA LEU A 100 7.15 -17.25 2.58
C LEU A 100 7.93 -18.01 3.64
N GLU A 101 7.50 -19.20 4.07
CA GLU A 101 8.30 -20.09 4.91
C GLU A 101 9.54 -20.59 4.17
N GLY A 102 9.38 -20.98 2.90
CA GLY A 102 10.52 -21.32 2.03
C GLY A 102 11.48 -20.15 1.84
N ALA A 103 10.95 -18.93 1.68
CA ALA A 103 11.75 -17.72 1.60
C ALA A 103 12.38 -17.32 2.96
N LYS A 104 11.69 -17.54 4.09
CA LYS A 104 12.24 -17.36 5.44
C LYS A 104 13.41 -18.30 5.67
N GLY A 105 13.28 -19.58 5.35
CA GLY A 105 14.38 -20.54 5.45
C GLY A 105 15.58 -20.16 4.57
N PHE A 106 15.31 -19.57 3.39
CA PHE A 106 16.35 -19.00 2.54
C PHE A 106 17.02 -17.75 3.16
N LEU A 107 16.25 -16.83 3.75
CA LEU A 107 16.78 -15.63 4.41
C LEU A 107 17.55 -15.93 5.70
N GLU A 108 17.09 -16.91 6.49
CA GLU A 108 17.80 -17.44 7.66
C GLU A 108 19.11 -18.13 7.23
N GLY A 109 19.10 -18.88 6.13
CA GLY A 109 20.29 -19.47 5.52
C GLY A 109 21.32 -18.43 5.03
N LEU A 110 20.87 -17.21 4.75
CA LEU A 110 21.72 -16.05 4.43
C LEU A 110 22.12 -15.23 5.66
N GLY A 111 21.74 -15.64 6.88
CA GLY A 111 22.12 -15.00 8.14
C GLY A 111 21.29 -13.77 8.50
N ILE A 112 20.17 -13.51 7.82
CA ILE A 112 19.24 -12.42 8.12
C ILE A 112 18.22 -12.95 9.14
N LYS A 113 18.39 -12.60 10.42
CA LYS A 113 17.43 -12.98 11.47
C LYS A 113 16.11 -12.22 11.28
N THR A 114 15.05 -12.93 10.93
CA THR A 114 13.68 -12.41 11.05
C THR A 114 13.22 -12.60 12.49
N GLU A 115 13.40 -11.59 13.35
CA GLU A 115 12.88 -11.62 14.72
C GLU A 115 11.34 -11.63 14.69
N GLY A 116 10.75 -12.70 15.22
CA GLY A 116 9.31 -12.86 15.24
C GLY A 116 8.83 -14.16 15.88
N GLU A 117 9.46 -14.62 16.95
CA GLU A 117 8.83 -15.53 17.91
C GLU A 117 8.58 -14.76 19.20
N LYS A 118 7.30 -14.62 19.56
CA LYS A 118 6.88 -14.20 20.90
C LYS A 118 7.12 -15.39 21.82
N GLU A 119 7.98 -15.20 22.82
CA GLU A 119 8.04 -16.10 23.98
C GLU A 119 6.79 -15.91 24.87
N GLU A 120 6.46 -17.01 25.53
CA GLU A 120 5.24 -17.36 26.27
C GLU A 120 4.82 -16.43 27.42
#